data_AF-A0A7W8KIJ4-F1
#
_entry.id   AF-A0A7W8KIJ4-F1
#
_cell.length_a   1.000
_cell.length_b   1.000
_cell.length_c   1.000
_cell.angle_alpha   90.00
_cell.angle_beta   90.00
_cell.angle_gamma   90.00
#
_symmetry.space_group_name_H-M   'P 1'
#
loop_
_entity.id
_entity.type
_entity.pdbx_description
1 polymer ?
#
loop_
_entity_poly.entity_id
_entity_poly.type
_entity_poly.pdbx_seq_one_letter_code
_entity_poly.pdbx_strand_id
1 'polypeptide(L)'
;MNALEAYLRRASRGLPRAHGRRVREELRGSVLERAAEHQVAGHGAEHALELALREFGDPVRLARGMQRLYSVPRLTLLALTLSGLGGLITLGMIQMPRAGALAALVQPGTDLSCRPAPQTPWWAVPGAWATCKASRVTDHGVFRLADLRRALEAQGAQTRVVNTYSLYVRFPGQHREERLDLSMALHSRSGEALLDKYRLLSILDDLSVPVALRGLLNPTLMLGPLEVPLGTRAAPVHAADLFAHRALQLVTPALTHALPRGASSGLAIVGATFDERAAPRLALQNSDGQLFALVDNLDCLPEARPRCDGLMLRVRAAGGGSVPLRPNVWTGQTPALVASPAAFLNATRRGRAAVLIWQLDTRDVRDIRVRPVTGERLTPPT
;
A
#
# COMPACT_ATOMS: atom_id res chain seq x y z
N MET A 1 15.77 38.97 4.31
CA MET A 1 15.44 37.79 5.14
C MET A 1 14.83 36.74 4.21
N ASN A 2 15.44 35.55 4.05
CA ASN A 2 15.01 34.53 3.06
C ASN A 2 13.51 34.15 3.27
N ALA A 3 12.74 34.07 2.18
CA ALA A 3 11.32 33.71 2.18
C ALA A 3 11.05 32.39 2.93
N LEU A 4 11.93 31.40 2.77
CA LEU A 4 11.87 30.13 3.49
C LEU A 4 11.95 30.31 5.01
N GLU A 5 12.90 31.11 5.52
CA GLU A 5 13.02 31.39 6.96
C GLU A 5 11.81 32.15 7.50
N ALA A 6 11.23 33.05 6.70
CA ALA A 6 10.00 33.75 7.06
C ALA A 6 8.80 32.80 7.15
N TYR A 7 8.73 31.80 6.28
CA TYR A 7 7.72 30.74 6.32
C TYR A 7 7.91 29.84 7.55
N LEU A 8 9.11 29.27 7.73
CA LEU A 8 9.42 28.33 8.81
C LEU A 8 9.15 28.92 10.20
N ARG A 9 9.51 30.19 10.43
CA ARG A 9 9.21 30.88 11.70
C ARG A 9 7.71 31.08 11.93
N ARG A 10 6.93 31.31 10.87
CA ARG A 10 5.47 31.44 10.98
C ARG A 10 4.84 30.08 11.25
N ALA A 11 5.27 29.05 10.54
CA ALA A 11 4.79 27.67 10.67
C ALA A 11 5.10 27.05 12.05
N SER A 12 6.20 27.44 12.69
CA SER A 12 6.58 26.93 14.01
C SER A 12 6.17 27.82 15.18
N ARG A 13 5.39 28.89 14.94
CA ARG A 13 5.04 29.87 15.97
C ARG A 13 4.15 29.22 17.03
N GLY A 14 4.47 29.45 18.32
CA GLY A 14 3.71 28.95 19.46
C GLY A 14 4.00 27.48 19.85
N LEU A 15 4.96 26.82 19.20
CA LEU A 15 5.46 25.53 19.66
C LEU A 15 6.54 25.71 20.75
N PRO A 16 6.65 24.78 21.72
CA PRO A 16 7.78 24.75 22.64
C PRO A 16 9.11 24.72 21.87
N ARG A 17 10.16 25.39 22.37
CA ARG A 17 11.43 25.61 21.62
C ARG A 17 12.01 24.33 21.00
N ALA A 18 12.01 23.21 21.73
CA ALA A 18 12.51 21.92 21.24
C ALA A 18 11.69 21.41 20.03
N HIS A 19 10.36 21.40 20.15
CA HIS A 19 9.45 21.00 19.06
C HIS A 19 9.52 21.97 17.89
N GLY A 20 9.59 23.28 18.16
CA GLY A 20 9.72 24.30 17.13
C GLY A 20 11.04 24.22 16.34
N ARG A 21 12.14 23.73 16.95
CA ARG A 21 13.37 23.43 16.20
C ARG A 21 13.17 22.23 15.27
N ARG A 22 12.67 21.11 15.80
CA ARG A 22 12.44 19.88 15.03
C ARG A 22 11.51 20.10 13.84
N VAL A 23 10.36 20.75 14.08
CA VAL A 23 9.39 21.06 13.02
C VAL A 23 9.99 21.95 11.93
N ARG A 24 10.89 22.89 12.28
CA ARG A 24 11.57 23.72 11.27
C ARG A 24 12.59 22.93 10.45
N GLU A 25 13.32 22.00 11.06
CA GLU A 25 14.28 21.15 10.35
C GLU A 25 13.56 20.22 9.37
N GLU A 26 12.49 19.54 9.82
CA GLU A 26 11.65 18.68 8.99
C GLU A 26 10.98 19.46 7.84
N LEU A 27 10.31 20.58 8.14
CA LEU A 27 9.67 21.41 7.11
C LEU A 27 10.68 22.02 6.13
N ARG A 28 11.88 22.39 6.59
CA ARG A 28 12.94 22.90 5.69
C ARG A 28 13.30 21.82 4.67
N GLY A 29 13.52 20.59 5.13
CA GLY A 29 13.83 19.46 4.25
C GLY A 29 12.76 19.27 3.18
N SER A 30 11.49 19.14 3.59
CA SER A 30 10.39 18.88 2.66
C SER A 30 10.13 20.03 1.68
N VAL A 31 10.27 21.29 2.10
CA VAL A 31 10.12 22.44 1.19
C VAL A 31 11.25 22.50 0.17
N LEU A 32 12.49 22.26 0.59
CA LEU A 32 13.65 22.28 -0.31
C LEU A 32 13.62 21.11 -1.30
N GLU A 33 13.23 19.92 -0.85
CA GLU A 33 12.99 18.77 -1.71
C GLU A 33 11.95 19.11 -2.79
N ARG A 34 10.82 19.69 -2.38
CA ARG A 34 9.78 20.09 -3.34
C ARG A 34 10.22 21.19 -4.29
N ALA A 35 11.02 22.14 -3.82
CA ALA A 35 11.62 23.16 -4.70
C ALA A 35 12.59 22.52 -5.71
N ALA A 36 13.39 21.52 -5.32
CA ALA A 36 14.27 20.81 -6.24
C ALA A 36 13.48 20.08 -7.34
N GLU A 37 12.34 19.48 -7.00
CA GLU A 37 11.44 18.87 -8.00
C GLU A 37 10.93 19.89 -9.05
N HIS A 38 10.57 21.10 -8.62
CA HIS A 38 10.20 22.17 -9.55
C HIS A 38 11.38 22.64 -10.42
N GLN A 39 12.61 22.62 -9.89
CA GLN A 39 13.79 22.94 -10.69
C GLN A 39 14.05 21.90 -11.78
N VAL A 40 13.90 20.61 -11.45
CA VAL A 40 13.97 19.51 -12.44
C VAL A 40 12.90 19.67 -13.54
N ALA A 41 11.74 20.25 -13.20
CA ALA A 41 10.69 20.58 -14.16
C ALA A 41 10.96 21.85 -15.00
N GLY A 42 12.15 22.46 -14.87
CA GLY A 42 12.59 23.61 -15.66
C GLY A 42 12.29 24.98 -15.03
N HIS A 43 11.81 25.05 -13.79
CA HIS A 43 11.62 26.32 -13.10
C HIS A 43 12.93 26.85 -12.53
N GLY A 44 13.14 28.18 -12.59
CA GLY A 44 14.27 28.81 -11.90
C GLY A 44 14.18 28.63 -10.38
N ALA A 45 15.33 28.62 -9.68
CA ALA A 45 15.42 28.27 -8.26
C ALA A 45 14.51 29.08 -7.33
N GLU A 46 14.38 30.39 -7.57
CA GLU A 46 13.53 31.28 -6.79
C GLU A 46 12.04 31.00 -7.01
N HIS A 47 11.62 30.87 -8.28
CA HIS A 47 10.24 30.54 -8.62
C HIS A 47 9.85 29.14 -8.15
N ALA A 48 10.77 28.18 -8.21
CA ALA A 48 10.59 26.83 -7.69
C ALA A 48 10.36 26.82 -6.17
N LEU A 49 11.10 27.64 -5.41
CA LEU A 49 10.87 27.81 -3.98
C LEU A 49 9.52 28.48 -3.69
N GLU A 50 9.12 29.47 -4.49
CA GLU A 50 7.81 30.11 -4.35
C GLU A 50 6.66 29.11 -4.59
N LEU A 51 6.75 28.29 -5.64
CA LEU A 51 5.79 27.22 -5.94
C LEU A 51 5.71 26.22 -4.79
N ALA A 52 6.86 25.75 -4.29
CA ALA A 52 6.90 24.84 -3.14
C ALA A 52 6.23 25.47 -1.91
N LEU A 53 6.55 26.71 -1.55
CA LEU A 53 5.93 27.40 -0.42
C LEU A 53 4.42 27.58 -0.60
N ARG A 54 3.95 27.81 -1.83
CA ARG A 54 2.52 27.92 -2.16
C ARG A 54 1.79 26.58 -1.98
N GLU A 55 2.41 25.47 -2.35
CA GLU A 55 1.85 24.12 -2.19
C GLU A 55 1.74 23.70 -0.71
N PHE A 56 2.69 24.09 0.14
CA PHE A 56 2.59 23.86 1.59
C PHE A 56 1.51 24.71 2.28
N GLY A 57 0.95 25.71 1.58
CA GLY A 57 -0.18 26.51 2.03
C GLY A 57 0.16 27.52 3.14
N ASP A 58 -0.87 28.07 3.79
CA ASP A 58 -0.71 29.12 4.80
C ASP A 58 0.04 28.63 6.06
N PRO A 59 1.21 29.22 6.39
CA PRO A 59 1.99 28.80 7.55
C PRO A 59 1.25 29.00 8.89
N VAL A 60 0.27 29.92 8.97
CA VAL A 60 -0.53 30.13 10.19
C VAL A 60 -1.52 28.99 10.40
N ARG A 61 -2.10 28.44 9.33
CA ARG A 61 -2.96 27.25 9.40
C ARG A 61 -2.14 26.02 9.81
N LEU A 62 -0.95 25.85 9.25
CA LEU A 62 -0.02 24.78 9.62
C LEU A 62 0.40 24.87 11.10
N ALA A 63 0.77 26.07 11.57
CA ALA A 63 1.13 26.30 12.98
C ALA A 63 0.00 25.91 13.94
N ARG A 64 -1.26 26.27 13.63
CA ARG A 64 -2.42 25.88 14.45
C ARG A 64 -2.62 24.36 14.48
N GLY A 65 -2.42 23.68 13.35
CA GLY A 65 -2.45 22.22 13.29
C GLY A 65 -1.38 21.58 14.18
N MET A 66 -0.15 22.08 14.10
CA MET A 66 0.97 21.59 14.91
C MET A 66 0.79 21.89 16.40
N GLN A 67 0.30 23.09 16.75
CA GLN A 67 -0.03 23.41 18.13
C GLN A 67 -1.02 22.40 18.69
N ARG A 68 -2.11 22.09 18.00
CA ARG A 68 -3.07 21.07 18.47
C ARG A 68 -2.40 19.71 18.73
N LEU A 69 -1.47 19.28 17.87
CA LEU A 69 -0.76 18.01 18.08
C LEU A 69 0.18 18.04 19.29
N TYR A 70 0.89 19.14 19.51
CA TYR A 70 1.92 19.26 20.54
C TYR A 70 1.46 19.89 21.86
N SER A 71 0.30 20.56 21.87
CA SER A 71 -0.25 21.27 23.02
C SER A 71 -1.52 20.61 23.57
N VAL A 72 -2.03 19.54 22.97
CA VAL A 72 -3.04 18.70 23.65
C VAL A 72 -2.39 18.21 24.95
N PRO A 73 -2.96 18.55 26.11
CA PRO A 73 -2.39 18.14 27.38
C PRO A 73 -2.37 16.62 27.42
N ARG A 74 -1.20 16.02 27.67
CA ARG A 74 -1.04 14.57 27.89
C ARG A 74 -1.96 14.02 28.99
N LEU A 75 -2.63 14.90 29.73
CA LEU A 75 -3.67 14.60 30.71
C LEU A 75 -4.91 13.93 30.11
N THR A 76 -5.26 14.09 28.83
CA THR A 76 -6.36 13.29 28.24
C THR A 76 -5.95 11.83 28.01
N LEU A 77 -4.66 11.55 27.82
CA LEU A 77 -4.14 10.19 27.78
C LEU A 77 -4.06 9.55 29.18
N LEU A 78 -3.91 10.37 30.23
CA LEU A 78 -3.87 9.94 31.64
C LEU A 78 -5.26 9.89 32.31
N ALA A 79 -6.23 10.71 31.87
CA ALA A 79 -7.60 10.66 32.34
C ALA A 79 -8.31 9.36 31.88
N LEU A 80 -7.95 8.84 30.71
CA LEU A 80 -8.39 7.51 30.26
C LEU A 80 -7.75 6.36 31.06
N THR A 81 -6.64 6.58 31.77
CA THR A 81 -6.04 5.53 32.63
C THR A 81 -6.49 5.60 34.09
N LEU A 82 -6.99 6.75 34.57
CA LEU A 82 -7.38 6.93 35.97
C LEU A 82 -8.89 6.77 36.24
N SER A 83 -9.76 6.86 35.22
CA SER A 83 -11.20 6.56 35.35
C SER A 83 -11.55 5.07 35.20
N GLY A 84 -10.56 4.18 35.15
CA GLY A 84 -10.71 2.73 34.95
C GLY A 84 -10.26 1.86 36.11
N LEU A 85 -10.16 2.41 37.33
CA LEU A 85 -9.84 1.66 38.56
C LEU A 85 -11.13 1.41 39.34
N GLY A 86 -11.98 0.51 38.83
CA GLY A 86 -13.23 0.13 39.51
C GLY A 86 -14.00 -1.04 38.89
N GLY A 87 -13.66 -1.46 37.67
CA GLY A 87 -14.29 -2.63 37.05
C GLY A 87 -13.39 -3.26 36.00
N LEU A 88 -13.29 -4.59 36.06
CA LEU A 88 -12.61 -5.51 35.13
C LEU A 88 -11.11 -5.75 35.38
N ILE A 89 -10.83 -6.50 36.46
CA ILE A 89 -9.78 -7.53 36.46
C ILE A 89 -10.25 -8.66 35.52
N THR A 90 -10.21 -8.39 34.23
CA THR A 90 -10.01 -9.40 33.19
C THR A 90 -8.91 -8.84 32.32
N LEU A 91 -7.70 -8.82 32.89
CA LEU A 91 -6.46 -8.61 32.15
C LEU A 91 -6.37 -9.72 31.10
N GLY A 92 -7.00 -9.49 29.95
CA GLY A 92 -6.69 -10.17 28.72
C GLY A 92 -5.19 -9.99 28.55
N MET A 93 -4.48 -11.11 28.57
CA MET A 93 -3.03 -11.16 28.41
C MET A 93 -2.61 -10.13 27.38
N ILE A 94 -1.90 -9.09 27.83
CA ILE A 94 -1.11 -8.26 26.93
C ILE A 94 -0.08 -9.24 26.40
N GLN A 95 -0.42 -9.93 25.30
CA GLN A 95 0.53 -10.72 24.54
C GLN A 95 1.59 -9.70 24.13
N MET A 96 2.70 -9.67 24.87
CA MET A 96 3.90 -9.01 24.40
C MET A 96 4.09 -9.50 22.97
N PRO A 97 4.39 -8.61 22.01
CA PRO A 97 4.65 -9.05 20.65
C PRO A 97 5.65 -10.20 20.75
N ARG A 98 5.24 -11.40 20.27
CA ARG A 98 6.13 -12.56 20.27
C ARG A 98 7.45 -12.09 19.71
N ALA A 99 8.54 -12.36 20.43
CA ALA A 99 9.87 -12.02 19.95
C ALA A 99 10.00 -12.54 18.51
N GLY A 100 10.29 -11.64 17.56
CA GLY A 100 10.35 -11.97 16.14
C GLY A 100 9.11 -11.64 15.29
N ALA A 101 8.09 -10.95 15.80
CA ALA A 101 7.02 -10.42 14.94
C ALA A 101 7.50 -9.27 14.04
N LEU A 102 7.22 -9.37 12.74
CA LEU A 102 7.58 -8.38 11.73
C LEU A 102 6.50 -7.30 11.63
N ALA A 103 6.65 -6.18 12.33
CA ALA A 103 5.70 -5.08 12.23
C ALA A 103 5.73 -4.44 10.84
N ALA A 104 4.55 -4.27 10.22
CA ALA A 104 4.45 -3.45 9.01
C ALA A 104 4.55 -1.97 9.38
N LEU A 105 5.37 -1.23 8.66
CA LEU A 105 5.36 0.22 8.73
C LEU A 105 4.46 0.74 7.63
N VAL A 106 3.60 1.69 8.00
CA VAL A 106 2.91 2.53 7.02
C VAL A 106 3.85 3.66 6.69
N GLN A 107 4.26 3.75 5.42
CA GLN A 107 5.01 4.88 4.94
C GLN A 107 4.21 5.63 3.89
N PRO A 108 4.06 6.97 4.04
CA PRO A 108 3.61 7.79 2.94
C PRO A 108 4.69 7.72 1.86
N GLY A 109 4.39 7.10 0.73
CA GLY A 109 5.16 7.19 -0.50
C GLY A 109 4.40 8.02 -1.52
N THR A 110 5.10 8.53 -2.53
CA THR A 110 4.51 9.27 -3.63
C THR A 110 4.49 8.39 -4.87
N ASP A 111 3.31 7.91 -5.27
CA ASP A 111 3.18 7.22 -6.55
C ASP A 111 3.28 8.23 -7.70
N LEU A 112 4.20 7.93 -8.63
CA LEU A 112 4.35 8.62 -9.90
C LEU A 112 3.18 8.21 -10.81
N SER A 113 2.23 9.11 -11.04
CA SER A 113 1.23 8.95 -12.09
C SER A 113 1.79 9.50 -13.39
N CYS A 114 2.03 8.59 -14.34
CA CYS A 114 2.51 8.91 -15.67
C CYS A 114 1.34 9.27 -16.58
N ARG A 115 1.24 10.54 -16.97
CA ARG A 115 0.19 11.06 -17.84
C ARG A 115 0.56 10.85 -19.31
N PRO A 116 -0.26 10.16 -20.12
CA PRO A 116 -0.07 10.15 -21.56
C PRO A 116 -0.32 11.54 -22.17
N ALA A 117 0.30 11.78 -23.33
CA ALA A 117 0.19 13.03 -24.10
C ALA A 117 -1.26 13.43 -24.43
N PRO A 118 -1.55 14.73 -24.72
CA PRO A 118 -2.90 15.24 -24.60
C PRO A 118 -4.03 14.69 -25.48
N GLN A 119 -3.71 13.91 -26.51
CA GLN A 119 -4.64 13.61 -27.59
C GLN A 119 -4.72 12.12 -27.96
N THR A 120 -4.03 11.24 -27.24
CA THR A 120 -4.12 9.79 -27.49
C THR A 120 -5.23 9.18 -26.61
N PRO A 121 -6.10 8.33 -27.19
CA PRO A 121 -6.95 7.46 -26.39
C PRO A 121 -6.11 6.71 -25.36
N TRP A 122 -6.63 6.49 -24.14
CA TRP A 122 -5.87 5.83 -23.06
C TRP A 122 -5.34 4.44 -23.43
N TRP A 123 -5.96 3.78 -24.41
CA TRP A 123 -5.56 2.48 -24.94
C TRP A 123 -4.55 2.55 -26.11
N ALA A 124 -4.18 3.75 -26.57
CA ALA A 124 -3.36 3.99 -27.76
C ALA A 124 -2.03 4.71 -27.46
N VAL A 125 -1.48 4.53 -26.26
CA VAL A 125 -0.24 5.19 -25.82
C VAL A 125 0.93 4.21 -26.00
N PRO A 126 1.85 4.42 -26.96
CA PRO A 126 3.14 3.75 -26.96
C PRO A 126 3.89 4.15 -25.67
N GLY A 127 4.47 3.18 -24.97
CA GLY A 127 5.03 3.35 -23.61
C GLY A 127 6.13 4.41 -23.40
N ALA A 128 6.45 5.24 -24.40
CA ALA A 128 7.53 6.23 -24.37
C ALA A 128 7.08 7.69 -24.13
N TRP A 129 5.78 8.01 -24.08
CA TRP A 129 5.30 9.41 -24.01
C TRP A 129 4.42 9.72 -22.80
N ALA A 130 4.89 9.37 -21.60
CA ALA A 130 4.19 9.69 -20.37
C ALA A 130 4.99 10.70 -19.51
N THR A 131 4.34 11.81 -19.14
CA THR A 131 4.90 12.76 -18.16
C THR A 131 4.50 12.31 -16.75
N CYS A 132 5.46 11.81 -15.98
CA CYS A 132 5.20 11.32 -14.63
C CYS A 132 5.14 12.47 -13.63
N LYS A 133 3.98 12.66 -13.00
CA LYS A 133 3.79 13.54 -11.83
C LYS A 133 3.55 12.68 -10.59
N ALA A 134 4.31 12.92 -9.54
CA ALA A 134 3.98 12.42 -8.20
C ALA A 134 2.59 12.95 -7.82
N SER A 135 1.59 12.08 -7.75
CA SER A 135 0.18 12.55 -7.69
C SER A 135 -0.65 11.96 -6.55
N ARG A 136 -0.17 10.89 -5.90
CA ARG A 136 -0.82 10.33 -4.71
C ARG A 136 0.21 9.99 -3.65
N VAL A 137 -0.07 10.41 -2.43
CA VAL A 137 0.53 9.77 -1.26
C VAL A 137 -0.13 8.41 -1.14
N THR A 138 0.55 7.34 -1.53
CA THR A 138 0.11 5.98 -1.26
C THR A 138 0.82 5.47 -0.03
N ASP A 139 0.05 4.91 0.89
CA ASP A 139 0.58 4.20 2.04
C ASP A 139 1.15 2.87 1.53
N HIS A 140 2.46 2.83 1.31
CA HIS A 140 3.14 1.55 1.10
C HIS A 140 3.30 0.90 2.46
N GLY A 141 2.68 -0.26 2.63
CA GLY A 141 3.06 -1.14 3.72
C GLY A 141 4.45 -1.67 3.41
N VAL A 142 5.42 -1.37 4.26
CA VAL A 142 6.80 -1.85 4.12
C VAL A 142 7.21 -2.60 5.38
N PHE A 143 8.22 -3.45 5.24
CA PHE A 143 8.92 -4.05 6.37
C PHE A 143 10.34 -3.51 6.44
N ARG A 144 10.90 -3.33 7.64
CA ARG A 144 12.33 -3.07 7.75
C ARG A 144 13.08 -4.36 7.48
N LEU A 145 14.09 -4.30 6.61
CA LEU A 145 14.93 -5.47 6.34
C LEU A 145 15.63 -5.97 7.63
N ALA A 146 16.03 -5.04 8.50
CA ALA A 146 16.60 -5.38 9.80
C ALA A 146 15.62 -6.16 10.69
N ASP A 147 14.32 -5.85 10.63
CA ASP A 147 13.30 -6.54 11.42
C ASP A 147 13.05 -7.96 10.88
N LEU A 148 13.07 -8.13 9.55
CA LEU A 148 12.99 -9.46 8.93
C LEU A 148 14.16 -10.34 9.33
N ARG A 149 15.38 -9.79 9.31
CA ARG A 149 16.57 -10.52 9.75
C ARG A 149 16.46 -10.94 11.21
N ARG A 150 16.11 -10.02 12.11
CA ARG A 150 15.91 -10.33 13.53
C ARG A 150 14.83 -11.37 13.76
N ALA A 151 13.74 -11.33 12.99
CA ALA A 151 12.66 -12.30 13.06
C ALA A 151 13.12 -13.71 12.65
N LEU A 152 13.90 -13.82 11.58
CA LEU A 152 14.50 -15.09 11.12
C LEU A 152 15.53 -15.61 12.14
N GLU A 153 16.41 -14.75 12.63
CA GLU A 153 17.46 -15.09 13.61
C GLU A 153 16.87 -15.54 14.95
N ALA A 154 15.75 -14.93 15.39
CA ALA A 154 15.02 -15.36 16.59
C ALA A 154 14.44 -16.78 16.49
N GLN A 155 14.26 -17.29 15.26
CA GLN A 155 13.81 -18.66 14.98
C GLN A 155 15.00 -19.61 14.68
N GLY A 156 16.23 -19.17 14.94
CA GLY A 156 17.45 -19.98 14.81
C GLY A 156 18.10 -19.95 13.42
N ALA A 157 17.59 -19.16 12.47
CA ALA A 157 18.24 -19.00 11.17
C ALA A 157 19.51 -18.15 11.30
N GLN A 158 20.50 -18.41 10.45
CA GLN A 158 21.67 -17.53 10.31
C GLN A 158 21.46 -16.66 9.08
N THR A 159 21.55 -15.33 9.23
CA THR A 159 21.37 -14.40 8.10
C THR A 159 22.66 -13.65 7.79
N ARG A 160 22.92 -13.43 6.50
CA ARG A 160 24.08 -12.67 6.02
C ARG A 160 23.69 -11.79 4.86
N VAL A 161 23.85 -10.48 5.03
CA VAL A 161 23.67 -9.51 3.94
C VAL A 161 24.99 -9.45 3.17
N VAL A 162 24.95 -9.79 1.89
CA VAL A 162 26.17 -9.80 1.05
C VAL A 162 26.33 -8.49 0.30
N ASN A 163 25.22 -7.92 -0.15
CA ASN A 163 25.15 -6.60 -0.76
C ASN A 163 23.77 -6.00 -0.46
N THR A 164 23.50 -4.81 -0.98
CA THR A 164 22.22 -4.11 -0.77
C THR A 164 21.00 -4.93 -1.15
N TYR A 165 21.10 -5.85 -2.11
CA TYR A 165 19.97 -6.55 -2.72
C TYR A 165 19.96 -8.05 -2.49
N SER A 166 20.87 -8.60 -1.69
CA SER A 166 20.97 -10.05 -1.48
C SER A 166 21.07 -10.38 0.01
N LEU A 167 20.09 -11.16 0.49
CA LEU A 167 20.08 -11.72 1.84
C LEU A 167 20.26 -13.24 1.74
N TYR A 168 21.32 -13.76 2.33
CA TYR A 168 21.54 -15.19 2.47
C TYR A 168 20.96 -15.66 3.80
N VAL A 169 20.21 -16.75 3.78
CA VAL A 169 19.56 -17.36 4.95
C VAL A 169 19.94 -18.83 5.02
N ARG A 170 20.53 -19.24 6.14
CA ARG A 170 20.77 -20.65 6.45
C ARG A 170 19.79 -21.11 7.50
N PHE A 171 18.95 -22.07 7.13
CA PHE A 171 17.92 -22.62 7.98
C PHE A 171 18.52 -23.57 9.04
N PRO A 172 17.90 -23.69 10.23
CA PRO A 172 18.31 -24.65 11.24
C PRO A 172 18.41 -26.07 10.68
N GLY A 173 19.53 -26.74 10.94
CA GLY A 173 19.78 -28.10 10.46
C GLY A 173 20.18 -28.20 8.98
N GLN A 174 20.25 -27.10 8.23
CA GLN A 174 20.71 -27.09 6.85
C GLN A 174 22.15 -26.58 6.73
N HIS A 175 22.95 -27.22 5.86
CA HIS A 175 24.31 -26.78 5.55
C HIS A 175 24.36 -25.73 4.44
N ARG A 176 23.35 -25.72 3.54
CA ARG A 176 23.28 -24.81 2.40
C ARG A 176 22.64 -23.48 2.82
N GLU A 177 23.17 -22.37 2.30
CA GLU A 177 22.53 -21.06 2.38
C GLU A 177 21.56 -20.90 1.20
N GLU A 178 20.35 -20.40 1.48
CA GLU A 178 19.38 -19.96 0.48
C GLU A 178 19.57 -18.47 0.21
N ARG A 179 19.47 -18.05 -1.04
CA ARG A 179 19.56 -16.63 -1.43
C ARG A 179 18.17 -16.06 -1.63
N LEU A 180 17.89 -14.95 -0.96
CA LEU A 180 16.74 -14.08 -1.22
C LEU A 180 17.18 -12.89 -2.07
N ASP A 181 16.63 -12.76 -3.28
CA ASP A 181 16.88 -11.63 -4.17
C ASP A 181 15.92 -10.47 -3.89
N LEU A 182 16.44 -9.42 -3.26
CA LEU A 182 15.69 -8.25 -2.81
C LEU A 182 15.71 -7.12 -3.84
N SER A 183 16.35 -7.29 -5.00
CA SER A 183 16.58 -6.20 -5.97
C SER A 183 15.30 -5.49 -6.42
N MET A 184 14.22 -6.26 -6.58
CA MET A 184 12.94 -5.76 -7.03
C MET A 184 11.99 -5.33 -5.91
N ALA A 185 12.35 -5.57 -4.64
CA ALA A 185 11.47 -5.34 -3.49
C ALA A 185 12.04 -4.37 -2.45
N LEU A 186 13.32 -4.03 -2.55
CA LEU A 186 13.99 -3.17 -1.59
C LEU A 186 14.03 -1.71 -2.06
N HIS A 187 13.71 -0.80 -1.15
CA HIS A 187 13.87 0.63 -1.31
C HIS A 187 14.71 1.17 -0.15
N SER A 188 15.53 2.19 -0.41
CA SER A 188 16.28 2.89 0.63
C SER A 188 15.58 4.21 0.94
N ARG A 189 15.29 4.47 2.23
CA ARG A 189 14.77 5.76 2.68
C ARG A 189 15.48 6.17 3.96
N SER A 190 16.10 7.35 3.94
CA SER A 190 16.86 7.87 5.08
C SER A 190 17.93 6.89 5.60
N GLY A 191 18.56 6.14 4.68
CA GLY A 191 19.56 5.11 5.01
C GLY A 191 18.99 3.79 5.53
N GLU A 192 17.67 3.67 5.68
CA GLU A 192 17.01 2.44 6.09
C GLU A 192 16.59 1.61 4.87
N ALA A 193 16.91 0.32 4.89
CA ALA A 193 16.52 -0.66 3.89
C ALA A 193 15.09 -1.17 4.19
N LEU A 194 14.16 -0.86 3.30
CA LEU A 194 12.73 -1.13 3.43
C LEU A 194 12.28 -2.09 2.34
N LEU A 195 11.57 -3.13 2.76
CA LEU A 195 11.04 -4.17 1.91
C LEU A 195 9.57 -3.88 1.59
N ASP A 196 9.22 -3.82 0.31
CA ASP A 196 7.84 -3.71 -0.14
C ASP A 196 7.05 -4.97 0.26
N LYS A 197 6.05 -4.79 1.14
CA LYS A 197 5.18 -5.87 1.60
C LYS A 197 4.49 -6.58 0.44
N TYR A 198 4.10 -5.87 -0.60
CA TYR A 198 3.37 -6.44 -1.74
C TYR A 198 4.23 -7.43 -2.53
N ARG A 199 5.56 -7.28 -2.48
CA ARG A 199 6.51 -8.11 -3.21
C ARG A 199 7.13 -9.22 -2.37
N LEU A 200 6.86 -9.27 -1.06
CA LEU A 200 7.48 -10.24 -0.15
C LEU A 200 7.38 -11.67 -0.69
N LEU A 201 6.21 -12.11 -1.14
CA LEU A 201 6.04 -13.49 -1.61
C LEU A 201 6.86 -13.81 -2.88
N SER A 202 7.04 -12.85 -3.79
CA SER A 202 7.84 -13.06 -5.01
C SER A 202 9.32 -13.27 -4.74
N ILE A 203 9.83 -12.77 -3.61
CA ILE A 203 11.22 -12.97 -3.19
C ILE A 203 11.45 -14.43 -2.74
N LEU A 204 10.37 -15.12 -2.37
CA LEU A 204 10.40 -16.48 -1.83
C LEU A 204 10.28 -17.56 -2.90
N ASP A 205 10.04 -17.19 -4.17
CA ASP A 205 9.79 -18.12 -5.28
C ASP A 205 10.97 -19.10 -5.49
N ASP A 206 12.20 -18.61 -5.33
CA ASP A 206 13.43 -19.38 -5.60
C ASP A 206 13.95 -20.18 -4.39
N LEU A 207 13.25 -20.15 -3.26
CA LEU A 207 13.67 -20.90 -2.07
C LEU A 207 13.49 -22.40 -2.26
N SER A 208 14.51 -23.19 -1.92
CA SER A 208 14.41 -24.66 -1.97
C SER A 208 13.53 -25.24 -0.86
N VAL A 209 13.28 -24.47 0.22
CA VAL A 209 12.46 -24.90 1.35
C VAL A 209 10.95 -24.73 1.06
N PRO A 210 10.07 -25.49 1.75
CA PRO A 210 8.63 -25.24 1.73
C PRO A 210 8.30 -23.82 2.18
N VAL A 211 7.38 -23.16 1.46
CA VAL A 211 6.88 -21.82 1.81
C VAL A 211 5.37 -21.89 1.95
N ALA A 212 4.81 -21.42 3.06
CA ALA A 212 3.37 -21.33 3.27
C ALA A 212 3.00 -20.08 4.08
N LEU A 213 1.74 -19.64 3.97
CA LEU A 213 1.23 -18.51 4.72
C LEU A 213 -0.07 -18.93 5.43
N ARG A 214 -0.13 -18.72 6.75
CA ARG A 214 -1.28 -19.11 7.58
C ARG A 214 -1.94 -17.90 8.24
N GLY A 215 -3.25 -17.77 8.09
CA GLY A 215 -4.06 -16.71 8.68
C GLY A 215 -4.31 -15.54 7.73
N LEU A 216 -5.35 -14.73 8.02
CA LEU A 216 -5.74 -13.58 7.18
C LEU A 216 -5.28 -12.24 7.75
N LEU A 217 -5.27 -12.13 9.07
CA LEU A 217 -4.81 -10.97 9.81
C LEU A 217 -3.65 -11.39 10.69
N ASN A 218 -2.57 -10.61 10.60
CA ASN A 218 -1.26 -10.93 11.17
C ASN A 218 -0.81 -12.36 10.84
N PRO A 219 -0.70 -12.70 9.55
CA PRO A 219 -0.43 -14.07 9.13
C PRO A 219 0.94 -14.55 9.61
N THR A 220 1.11 -15.86 9.75
CA THR A 220 2.41 -16.48 9.99
C THR A 220 2.98 -16.99 8.67
N LEU A 221 4.16 -16.51 8.30
CA LEU A 221 4.93 -17.00 7.17
C LEU A 221 5.77 -18.18 7.61
N MET A 222 5.56 -19.34 6.98
CA MET A 222 6.31 -20.56 7.22
C MET A 222 7.39 -20.69 6.15
N LEU A 223 8.66 -20.79 6.56
CA LEU A 223 9.83 -20.93 5.68
C LEU A 223 10.63 -22.15 6.13
N GLY A 224 10.37 -23.29 5.51
CA GLY A 224 10.88 -24.58 5.99
C GLY A 224 10.49 -24.79 7.46
N PRO A 225 11.44 -24.91 8.40
CA PRO A 225 11.15 -25.07 9.83
C PRO A 225 10.82 -23.76 10.57
N LEU A 226 10.98 -22.59 9.94
CA LEU A 226 10.79 -21.30 10.60
C LEU A 226 9.33 -20.87 10.57
N GLU A 227 8.84 -20.32 11.68
CA GLU A 227 7.55 -19.65 11.76
C GLU A 227 7.74 -18.16 12.06
N VAL A 228 7.50 -17.31 11.07
CA VAL A 228 7.70 -15.85 11.15
C VAL A 228 6.34 -15.15 11.22
N PRO A 229 5.90 -14.67 12.40
CA PRO A 229 4.67 -13.88 12.49
C PRO A 229 4.84 -12.54 11.78
N LEU A 230 3.93 -12.21 10.88
CA LEU A 230 3.88 -10.95 10.15
C LEU A 230 2.80 -10.06 10.75
N GLY A 231 3.17 -8.84 11.13
CA GLY A 231 2.28 -7.85 11.72
C GLY A 231 2.08 -8.00 13.23
N THR A 232 1.47 -6.98 13.82
CA THR A 232 1.08 -6.93 15.23
C THR A 232 -0.31 -6.29 15.36
N ARG A 233 -0.89 -6.25 16.56
CA ARG A 233 -2.14 -5.50 16.77
C ARG A 233 -1.99 -4.00 16.51
N ALA A 234 -0.83 -3.43 16.84
CA ALA A 234 -0.54 -2.01 16.62
C ALA A 234 -0.19 -1.69 15.16
N ALA A 235 0.28 -2.69 14.42
CA ALA A 235 0.75 -2.56 13.05
C ALA A 235 0.33 -3.80 12.24
N PRO A 236 -0.97 -3.90 11.88
CA PRO A 236 -1.52 -5.11 11.31
C PRO A 236 -1.01 -5.39 9.90
N VAL A 237 -0.86 -6.66 9.58
CA VAL A 237 -0.60 -7.15 8.22
C VAL A 237 -1.79 -7.99 7.77
N HIS A 238 -2.36 -7.65 6.62
CA HIS A 238 -3.37 -8.48 5.99
C HIS A 238 -2.70 -9.40 4.97
N ALA A 239 -3.07 -10.69 4.96
CA ALA A 239 -2.59 -11.65 3.97
C ALA A 239 -2.90 -11.18 2.54
N ALA A 240 -4.06 -10.52 2.34
CA ALA A 240 -4.46 -9.93 1.08
C ALA A 240 -3.38 -9.02 0.47
N ASP A 241 -2.70 -8.21 1.28
CA ASP A 241 -1.63 -7.34 0.77
C ASP A 241 -0.44 -8.15 0.27
N LEU A 242 -0.09 -9.24 0.93
CA LEU A 242 1.05 -10.10 0.54
C LEU A 242 0.81 -10.78 -0.82
N PHE A 243 -0.45 -11.05 -1.17
CA PHE A 243 -0.81 -11.67 -2.44
C PHE A 243 -1.02 -10.67 -3.59
N ALA A 244 -0.98 -9.36 -3.33
CA ALA A 244 -1.38 -8.37 -4.32
C ALA A 244 -0.48 -8.36 -5.57
N HIS A 245 0.85 -8.49 -5.40
CA HIS A 245 1.75 -8.54 -6.55
C HIS A 245 1.62 -9.84 -7.35
N ARG A 246 1.37 -10.98 -6.69
CA ARG A 246 1.12 -12.22 -7.43
C ARG A 246 -0.19 -12.16 -8.19
N ALA A 247 -1.24 -11.65 -7.57
CA ALA A 247 -2.51 -11.42 -8.24
C ALA A 247 -2.33 -10.54 -9.48
N LEU A 248 -1.48 -9.49 -9.38
CA LEU A 248 -1.14 -8.65 -10.53
C LEU A 248 -0.52 -9.45 -11.67
N GLN A 249 0.49 -10.28 -11.37
CA GLN A 249 1.16 -11.13 -12.36
C GLN A 249 0.20 -12.11 -13.05
N LEU A 250 -0.78 -12.66 -12.31
CA LEU A 250 -1.72 -13.65 -12.83
C LEU A 250 -2.89 -13.03 -13.61
N VAL A 251 -3.36 -11.85 -13.19
CA VAL A 251 -4.51 -11.17 -13.80
C VAL A 251 -4.12 -10.35 -15.02
N THR A 252 -2.91 -9.76 -15.03
CA THR A 252 -2.45 -8.89 -16.13
C THR A 252 -2.51 -9.59 -17.50
N PRO A 253 -2.02 -10.83 -17.68
CA PRO A 253 -2.13 -11.52 -18.96
C PRO A 253 -3.59 -11.63 -19.42
N ALA A 254 -4.53 -12.00 -18.55
CA ALA A 254 -5.94 -12.16 -18.93
C ALA A 254 -6.56 -10.85 -19.45
N LEU A 255 -6.18 -9.70 -18.87
CA LEU A 255 -6.59 -8.38 -19.35
C LEU A 255 -5.90 -8.01 -20.66
N THR A 256 -4.58 -8.22 -20.76
CA THR A 256 -3.79 -7.90 -21.95
C THR A 256 -4.28 -8.67 -23.18
N HIS A 257 -4.62 -9.95 -23.04
CA HIS A 257 -5.15 -10.75 -24.15
C HIS A 257 -6.53 -10.26 -24.66
N ALA A 258 -7.28 -9.55 -23.81
CA ALA A 258 -8.58 -8.99 -24.19
C ALA A 258 -8.49 -7.58 -24.80
N LEU A 259 -7.31 -6.95 -24.77
CA LEU A 259 -7.07 -5.67 -25.40
C LEU A 259 -6.94 -5.82 -26.93
N PRO A 260 -7.30 -4.77 -27.71
CA PRO A 260 -6.94 -4.70 -29.12
C PRO A 260 -5.43 -4.85 -29.34
N ARG A 261 -5.00 -5.39 -30.48
CA ARG A 261 -3.57 -5.47 -30.82
C ARG A 261 -2.92 -4.09 -30.76
N GLY A 262 -1.77 -4.01 -30.09
CA GLY A 262 -1.02 -2.76 -29.90
C GLY A 262 -1.51 -1.88 -28.75
N ALA A 263 -2.65 -2.20 -28.12
CA ALA A 263 -3.08 -1.52 -26.91
C ALA A 263 -2.39 -2.09 -25.68
N SER A 264 -2.12 -1.23 -24.70
CA SER A 264 -1.66 -1.62 -23.37
C SER A 264 -2.56 -0.98 -22.31
N SER A 265 -2.70 -1.64 -21.16
CA SER A 265 -3.38 -1.08 -19.99
C SER A 265 -2.44 -1.13 -18.80
N GLY A 266 -2.26 0.00 -18.13
CA GLY A 266 -1.63 0.02 -16.81
C GLY A 266 -2.59 -0.58 -15.77
N LEU A 267 -2.07 -1.49 -14.95
CA LEU A 267 -2.77 -2.03 -13.79
C LEU A 267 -1.95 -1.68 -12.54
N ALA A 268 -2.53 -0.88 -11.65
CA ALA A 268 -1.90 -0.47 -10.40
C ALA A 268 -2.42 -1.30 -9.24
N ILE A 269 -1.56 -1.61 -8.27
CA ILE A 269 -1.95 -2.27 -7.01
C ILE A 269 -2.36 -1.20 -6.01
N VAL A 270 -3.50 -1.40 -5.34
CA VAL A 270 -3.92 -0.54 -4.24
C VAL A 270 -4.19 -1.39 -2.99
N GLY A 271 -3.58 -1.00 -1.88
CA GLY A 271 -3.80 -1.62 -0.57
C GLY A 271 -5.22 -1.42 -0.02
N ALA A 272 -5.40 -1.77 1.26
CA ALA A 272 -6.62 -1.49 2.02
C ALA A 272 -6.72 0.02 2.38
N THR A 273 -7.10 0.86 1.42
CA THR A 273 -7.13 2.33 1.58
C THR A 273 -8.53 2.95 1.67
N PHE A 274 -9.60 2.14 1.78
CA PHE A 274 -10.96 2.65 1.95
C PHE A 274 -11.66 2.01 3.14
N ASP A 275 -12.65 2.71 3.69
CA ASP A 275 -13.46 2.21 4.80
C ASP A 275 -14.32 1.03 4.35
N GLU A 276 -13.88 -0.19 4.69
CA GLU A 276 -14.59 -1.43 4.33
C GLU A 276 -15.95 -1.56 5.03
N ARG A 277 -16.21 -0.80 6.11
CA ARG A 277 -17.47 -0.89 6.87
C ARG A 277 -18.63 -0.22 6.14
N ALA A 278 -18.34 0.84 5.40
CA ALA A 278 -19.34 1.59 4.62
C ALA A 278 -19.39 1.15 3.15
N ALA A 279 -18.53 0.21 2.75
CA ALA A 279 -18.42 -0.22 1.36
C ALA A 279 -19.57 -1.14 0.95
N PRO A 280 -20.12 -0.99 -0.28
CA PRO A 280 -21.04 -1.99 -0.84
C PRO A 280 -20.36 -3.36 -0.87
N ARG A 281 -21.12 -4.42 -0.60
CA ARG A 281 -20.58 -5.78 -0.50
C ARG A 281 -21.15 -6.67 -1.59
N LEU A 282 -20.30 -7.47 -2.21
CA LEU A 282 -20.72 -8.55 -3.10
C LEU A 282 -20.81 -9.83 -2.27
N ALA A 283 -21.99 -10.44 -2.20
CA ALA A 283 -22.17 -11.76 -1.62
C ALA A 283 -21.53 -12.83 -2.50
N LEU A 284 -20.81 -13.75 -1.87
CA LEU A 284 -20.05 -14.84 -2.48
C LEU A 284 -20.36 -16.11 -1.67
N GLN A 285 -20.74 -17.20 -2.34
CA GLN A 285 -21.12 -18.41 -1.60
C GLN A 285 -19.90 -19.18 -1.09
N ASN A 286 -19.96 -19.66 0.16
CA ASN A 286 -18.93 -20.50 0.80
C ASN A 286 -17.50 -19.93 0.67
N SER A 287 -17.39 -18.60 0.74
CA SER A 287 -16.15 -17.89 0.43
C SER A 287 -15.39 -17.42 1.66
N ASP A 288 -15.87 -17.68 2.88
CA ASP A 288 -15.30 -17.10 4.08
C ASP A 288 -13.81 -17.42 4.24
N GLY A 289 -13.03 -16.36 4.38
CA GLY A 289 -11.57 -16.41 4.46
C GLY A 289 -10.85 -16.70 3.15
N GLN A 290 -11.55 -16.83 2.04
CA GLN A 290 -10.91 -16.89 0.72
C GLN A 290 -10.47 -15.51 0.26
N LEU A 291 -9.41 -15.48 -0.54
CA LEU A 291 -8.88 -14.25 -1.13
C LEU A 291 -9.40 -14.07 -2.55
N PHE A 292 -9.71 -12.82 -2.89
CA PHE A 292 -10.21 -12.42 -4.19
C PHE A 292 -9.37 -11.28 -4.73
N ALA A 293 -9.02 -11.35 -6.02
CA ALA A 293 -8.47 -10.25 -6.78
C ALA A 293 -9.61 -9.50 -7.49
N LEU A 294 -9.71 -8.20 -7.28
CA LEU A 294 -10.73 -7.32 -7.84
C LEU A 294 -10.04 -6.29 -8.71
N VAL A 295 -10.43 -6.22 -9.98
CA VAL A 295 -10.00 -5.16 -10.91
C VAL A 295 -11.18 -4.26 -11.22
N ASP A 296 -11.07 -2.98 -10.89
CA ASP A 296 -12.08 -1.96 -11.20
C ASP A 296 -11.54 -0.84 -12.08
N ASN A 297 -12.47 -0.15 -12.74
CA ASN A 297 -12.20 0.96 -13.66
C ASN A 297 -12.63 2.32 -13.09
N LEU A 298 -12.83 2.43 -11.78
CA LEU A 298 -13.43 3.61 -11.15
C LEU A 298 -12.58 4.88 -11.33
N ASP A 299 -11.26 4.73 -11.36
CA ASP A 299 -10.32 5.83 -11.61
C ASP A 299 -10.22 6.19 -13.12
N CYS A 300 -10.96 5.49 -13.99
CA CYS A 300 -11.03 5.71 -15.44
C CYS A 300 -12.36 6.28 -15.93
N LEU A 301 -13.29 6.56 -15.02
CA LEU A 301 -14.59 7.11 -15.38
C LEU A 301 -14.48 8.61 -15.71
N PRO A 302 -15.24 9.12 -16.70
CA PRO A 302 -15.14 10.52 -17.16
C PRO A 302 -15.35 11.55 -16.05
N GLU A 303 -16.25 11.24 -15.11
CA GLU A 303 -16.54 12.09 -13.95
C GLU A 303 -15.35 12.16 -12.98
N ALA A 304 -14.49 11.13 -12.98
CA ALA A 304 -13.32 11.09 -12.14
C ALA A 304 -12.18 11.95 -12.71
N ARG A 305 -11.85 11.79 -14.00
CA ARG A 305 -10.78 12.52 -14.72
C ARG A 305 -11.01 12.45 -16.24
N PRO A 306 -10.54 13.46 -17.01
CA PRO A 306 -10.57 13.41 -18.48
C PRO A 306 -9.64 12.32 -19.08
N ARG A 307 -8.82 11.63 -18.28
CA ARG A 307 -7.98 10.50 -18.69
C ARG A 307 -7.95 9.39 -17.65
N CYS A 308 -7.97 8.15 -18.13
CA CYS A 308 -7.82 6.93 -17.34
C CYS A 308 -6.34 6.81 -16.91
N ASP A 309 -6.07 6.97 -15.62
CA ASP A 309 -4.72 6.83 -15.05
C ASP A 309 -4.28 5.37 -14.87
N GLY A 310 -5.21 4.43 -15.05
CA GLY A 310 -4.96 2.99 -14.95
C GLY A 310 -6.13 2.25 -14.34
N LEU A 311 -6.21 0.96 -14.64
CA LEU A 311 -7.08 0.04 -13.92
C LEU A 311 -6.51 -0.21 -12.53
N MET A 312 -7.37 -0.51 -11.56
CA MET A 312 -6.95 -0.68 -10.17
C MET A 312 -7.19 -2.12 -9.72
N LEU A 313 -6.12 -2.81 -9.31
CA LEU A 313 -6.16 -4.13 -8.70
C LEU A 313 -6.16 -4.00 -7.18
N ARG A 314 -7.05 -4.75 -6.54
CA ARG A 314 -7.13 -4.93 -5.09
C ARG A 314 -7.22 -6.40 -4.77
N VAL A 315 -6.58 -6.85 -3.71
CA VAL A 315 -6.85 -8.17 -3.13
C VAL A 315 -7.61 -7.98 -1.82
N ARG A 316 -8.64 -8.78 -1.61
CA ARG A 316 -9.49 -8.74 -0.40
C ARG A 316 -9.81 -10.14 0.07
N ALA A 317 -9.89 -10.31 1.37
CA ALA A 317 -10.48 -11.51 1.97
C ALA A 317 -12.00 -11.34 2.03
N ALA A 318 -12.73 -12.40 1.70
CA ALA A 318 -14.16 -12.43 1.99
C ALA A 318 -14.38 -12.69 3.48
N GLY A 319 -15.36 -12.00 4.06
CA GLY A 319 -15.79 -12.18 5.44
C GLY A 319 -17.31 -12.01 5.56
N GLY A 320 -17.95 -12.94 6.24
CA GLY A 320 -19.41 -13.04 6.30
C GLY A 320 -20.02 -13.32 4.92
N GLY A 321 -19.40 -14.24 4.16
CA GLY A 321 -19.84 -14.64 2.81
C GLY A 321 -19.84 -13.49 1.81
N SER A 322 -19.00 -12.46 1.99
CA SER A 322 -19.02 -11.30 1.11
C SER A 322 -17.67 -10.58 1.03
N VAL A 323 -17.43 -9.90 -0.09
CA VAL A 323 -16.24 -9.08 -0.34
C VAL A 323 -16.63 -7.59 -0.49
N PRO A 324 -15.94 -6.65 0.17
CA PRO A 324 -16.22 -5.23 0.00
C PRO A 324 -15.76 -4.75 -1.39
N LEU A 325 -16.62 -3.98 -2.05
CA LEU A 325 -16.34 -3.29 -3.30
C LEU A 325 -16.09 -1.81 -3.03
N ARG A 326 -15.14 -1.22 -3.76
CA ARG A 326 -14.95 0.24 -3.71
C ARG A 326 -16.15 0.91 -4.40
N PRO A 327 -16.86 1.86 -3.77
CA PRO A 327 -17.86 2.66 -4.46
C PRO A 327 -17.16 3.71 -5.34
N ASN A 328 -17.83 4.17 -6.39
CA ASN A 328 -17.40 5.37 -7.09
C ASN A 328 -17.49 6.56 -6.13
N VAL A 329 -16.36 7.17 -5.79
CA VAL A 329 -16.31 8.29 -4.84
C VAL A 329 -17.03 9.54 -5.32
N TRP A 330 -17.29 9.67 -6.63
CA TRP A 330 -17.95 10.82 -7.24
C TRP A 330 -19.46 10.64 -7.36
N THR A 331 -19.90 9.44 -7.76
CA THR A 331 -21.32 9.18 -8.04
C THR A 331 -21.99 8.35 -6.97
N GLY A 332 -21.24 7.77 -6.03
CA GLY A 332 -21.73 6.78 -5.07
C GLY A 332 -22.12 5.44 -5.70
N GLN A 333 -22.01 5.29 -7.03
CA GLN A 333 -22.45 4.08 -7.73
C GLN A 333 -21.55 2.89 -7.37
N THR A 334 -22.19 1.74 -7.16
CA THR A 334 -21.51 0.46 -7.01
C THR A 334 -21.13 -0.06 -8.41
N PRO A 335 -19.86 -0.46 -8.64
CA PRO A 335 -19.47 -1.02 -9.93
C PRO A 335 -20.23 -2.31 -10.24
N ALA A 336 -20.65 -2.48 -11.49
CA ALA A 336 -21.30 -3.71 -11.94
C ALA A 336 -20.27 -4.84 -12.06
N LEU A 337 -20.59 -6.02 -11.52
CA LEU A 337 -19.80 -7.23 -11.72
C LEU A 337 -19.91 -7.66 -13.20
N VAL A 338 -18.77 -7.86 -13.84
CA VAL A 338 -18.72 -8.35 -15.22
C VAL A 338 -18.05 -9.72 -15.27
N ALA A 339 -18.51 -10.58 -16.19
CA ALA A 339 -18.10 -11.98 -16.23
C ALA A 339 -16.79 -12.25 -16.99
N SER A 340 -16.23 -11.26 -17.70
CA SER A 340 -15.03 -11.47 -18.51
C SER A 340 -14.17 -10.22 -18.70
N PRO A 341 -12.87 -10.37 -18.98
CA PRO A 341 -11.98 -9.27 -19.37
C PRO A 341 -12.52 -8.42 -20.54
N ALA A 342 -13.09 -9.05 -21.56
CA ALA A 342 -13.64 -8.34 -22.72
C ALA A 342 -14.87 -7.48 -22.33
N ALA A 343 -15.75 -8.02 -21.48
CA ALA A 343 -16.90 -7.27 -20.97
C ALA A 343 -16.46 -6.10 -20.08
N PHE A 344 -15.43 -6.32 -19.24
CA PHE A 344 -14.82 -5.29 -18.41
C PHE A 344 -14.26 -4.13 -19.26
N LEU A 345 -13.42 -4.43 -20.25
CA LEU A 345 -12.84 -3.41 -21.12
C LEU A 345 -13.90 -2.67 -21.93
N ASN A 346 -14.97 -3.36 -22.35
CA ASN A 346 -16.10 -2.72 -23.01
C ASN A 346 -16.85 -1.76 -22.07
N ALA A 347 -17.06 -2.14 -20.82
CA ALA A 347 -17.66 -1.24 -19.82
C ALA A 347 -16.78 -0.01 -19.57
N THR A 348 -15.46 -0.19 -19.47
CA THR A 348 -14.48 0.91 -19.35
C THR A 348 -14.56 1.87 -20.54
N ARG A 349 -14.59 1.36 -21.77
CA ARG A 349 -14.74 2.21 -22.97
C ARG A 349 -16.04 3.01 -23.00
N ARG A 350 -17.10 2.49 -22.37
CA ARG A 350 -18.42 3.13 -22.29
C ARG A 350 -18.57 4.04 -21.07
N GLY A 351 -17.51 4.25 -20.28
CA GLY A 351 -17.59 5.05 -19.04
C GLY A 351 -18.52 4.44 -18.00
N ARG A 352 -18.68 3.11 -17.97
CA ARG A 352 -19.53 2.42 -16.99
C ARG A 352 -18.68 1.81 -15.89
N ALA A 353 -19.04 2.11 -14.64
CA ALA A 353 -18.41 1.52 -13.46
C ALA A 353 -18.54 -0.01 -13.51
N ALA A 354 -17.40 -0.71 -13.54
CA ALA A 354 -17.35 -2.16 -13.62
C ALA A 354 -16.26 -2.72 -12.70
N VAL A 355 -16.46 -3.95 -12.26
CA VAL A 355 -15.47 -4.73 -11.50
C VAL A 355 -15.41 -6.15 -12.05
N LEU A 356 -14.20 -6.65 -12.25
CA LEU A 356 -13.91 -8.04 -12.60
C LEU A 356 -13.23 -8.72 -11.41
N ILE A 357 -13.66 -9.93 -11.07
CA ILE A 357 -13.24 -10.61 -9.84
C ILE A 357 -12.70 -12.00 -10.16
N TRP A 358 -11.58 -12.34 -9.54
CA TRP A 358 -11.00 -13.68 -9.53
C TRP A 358 -10.84 -14.18 -8.11
N GLN A 359 -11.24 -15.42 -7.88
CA GLN A 359 -10.91 -16.17 -6.68
C GLN A 359 -9.44 -16.61 -6.75
N LEU A 360 -8.68 -16.44 -5.66
CA LEU A 360 -7.30 -16.85 -5.54
C LEU A 360 -7.21 -18.17 -4.76
N ASP A 361 -6.63 -19.21 -5.37
CA ASP A 361 -6.23 -20.42 -4.64
C ASP A 361 -4.85 -20.18 -4.02
N THR A 362 -4.83 -19.98 -2.71
CA THR A 362 -3.62 -19.60 -1.96
C THR A 362 -3.09 -20.73 -1.08
N ARG A 363 -3.45 -21.98 -1.37
CA ARG A 363 -2.96 -23.15 -0.63
C ARG A 363 -1.44 -23.32 -0.75
N ASP A 364 -0.91 -23.05 -1.94
CA ASP A 364 0.53 -22.92 -2.18
C ASP A 364 0.81 -21.46 -2.59
N VAL A 365 1.67 -20.77 -1.84
CA VAL A 365 1.98 -19.37 -2.13
C VAL A 365 2.87 -19.19 -3.37
N ARG A 366 3.49 -20.27 -3.86
CA ARG A 366 4.31 -20.26 -5.07
C ARG A 366 3.48 -20.64 -6.31
N ASP A 367 2.53 -21.56 -6.18
CA ASP A 367 1.59 -21.96 -7.25
C ASP A 367 0.18 -21.38 -7.03
N ILE A 368 0.06 -20.05 -6.98
CA ILE A 368 -1.24 -19.39 -6.84
C ILE A 368 -2.00 -19.50 -8.16
N ARG A 369 -3.24 -19.99 -8.08
CA ARG A 369 -4.13 -20.09 -9.25
C ARG A 369 -5.26 -19.08 -9.13
N VAL A 370 -5.73 -18.58 -10.28
CA VAL A 370 -6.87 -17.66 -10.36
C VAL A 370 -8.04 -18.31 -11.07
N ARG A 371 -9.25 -18.14 -10.51
CA ARG A 371 -10.50 -18.58 -11.15
C ARG A 371 -11.43 -17.38 -11.30
N PRO A 372 -11.91 -17.03 -12.50
CA PRO A 372 -12.86 -15.94 -12.66
C PRO A 372 -14.15 -16.25 -11.92
N VAL A 373 -14.70 -15.26 -11.24
CA VAL A 373 -16.02 -15.35 -10.59
C VAL A 373 -17.07 -14.95 -11.64
N THR A 374 -17.88 -15.91 -12.07
CA THR A 374 -18.95 -15.71 -13.07
C THR A 374 -20.32 -15.95 -12.43
N GLY A 375 -21.30 -15.12 -12.78
CA GLY A 375 -22.72 -15.44 -12.56
C GLY A 375 -23.29 -15.21 -11.16
N GLU A 376 -22.56 -14.65 -10.19
CA GLU A 376 -23.12 -14.32 -8.89
C GLU A 376 -23.87 -12.97 -8.91
N ARG A 377 -25.08 -12.95 -8.32
CA ARG A 377 -25.88 -11.73 -8.20
C ARG A 377 -25.28 -10.83 -7.13
N LEU A 378 -24.91 -9.61 -7.51
CA LEU A 378 -24.70 -8.52 -6.56
C LEU A 378 -25.97 -8.35 -5.72
N THR A 379 -25.87 -8.65 -4.43
CA THR A 379 -26.93 -8.31 -3.47
C THR A 379 -26.64 -6.88 -3.00
N PRO A 380 -27.62 -5.97 -3.03
CA PRO A 380 -27.42 -4.64 -2.46
C PRO A 380 -27.11 -4.76 -0.94
N PRO A 381 -26.33 -3.81 -0.37
CA PRO A 381 -26.10 -3.78 1.08
C PRO A 381 -27.45 -3.64 1.80
N THR A 382 -27.73 -4.54 2.74
CA THR A 382 -28.89 -4.49 3.63
C THR A 382 -28.71 -3.48 4.75
#